data_AF-A0A9P4IF59-F1
#
_entry.id   AF-A0A9P4IF59-F1
#
_cell.length_a   1.000
_cell.length_b   1.000
_cell.length_c   1.000
_cell.angle_alpha   90.00
_cell.angle_beta   90.00
_cell.angle_gamma   90.00
#
_symmetry.space_group_name_H-M   'P 1'
#
loop_
_entity.id
_entity.type
_entity.pdbx_description
1 polymer ?
#
loop_
_entity_poly.entity_id
_entity_poly.type
_entity_poly.pdbx_seq_one_letter_code
_entity_poly.pdbx_strand_id
1 'polypeptide(L)'
;MPSNDNHLFSDDTVFFGGLIGAVALIGIGASSGNRRHHRTDEGPNYAESLDIWKNRKFHHPRIHRSHEIRLIRIIPGLSNSELECNFVYVTVDELVGVHYLALSYTWGSARSIDDLEQVIVDGNPFYVRKNLWRFLREMRRRNELSPIFIDAICISQSNIREKNEQVRIMSKIYQNANRVIIWLGKPQRHQLANLESLTDKFKQSHNTGTPIHQGKIHWATGEKLAFEYICNQRYWSRLWIVQEILLAKELVILFGPFEFDWEDLSRIRPGMLSPPFDEVWYSHLENLDGTRPPYYSRRSIEEVTNAHWGKALRIFDSKDGWDRRAPAFSTRSHRTGSILGYRSPDDDNDGMPLHQAIILFGQQDCHDPKDKLYALIGLLGAPYNRLSVDYNTPLRKIYKLALKIGLDEIEQQLRAIHGDRQWVRDARAEYREQLSRVFDDAKITQLRWPF
;
A
#
# COMPACT_ATOMS: atom_id res chain seq x y z
N MET A 1 -71.40 29.23 -8.40
CA MET A 1 -71.75 27.95 -7.78
C MET A 1 -70.45 27.22 -7.45
N PRO A 2 -70.26 26.78 -6.20
CA PRO A 2 -68.96 26.38 -5.67
C PRO A 2 -68.72 24.87 -5.78
N SER A 3 -67.46 24.45 -5.63
CA SER A 3 -67.12 23.36 -4.70
C SER A 3 -65.61 23.34 -4.40
N ASN A 4 -65.34 23.13 -3.10
CA ASN A 4 -64.13 22.58 -2.47
C ASN A 4 -63.08 23.54 -1.89
N ASP A 5 -63.48 24.13 -0.75
CA ASP A 5 -62.89 23.99 0.59
C ASP A 5 -61.48 23.37 0.77
N ASN A 6 -60.60 24.20 1.36
CA ASN A 6 -59.90 24.06 2.68
C ASN A 6 -58.99 22.85 2.97
N HIS A 7 -57.87 22.94 3.70
CA HIS A 7 -57.27 23.96 4.58
C HIS A 7 -55.78 23.64 4.75
N LEU A 8 -54.92 24.66 4.79
CA LEU A 8 -53.59 24.64 5.43
C LEU A 8 -53.39 25.96 6.19
N PHE A 9 -53.32 25.86 7.51
CA PHE A 9 -52.87 26.84 8.51
C PHE A 9 -51.97 26.03 9.48
N SER A 10 -50.89 26.52 10.07
CA SER A 10 -50.50 27.89 10.41
C SER A 10 -48.99 27.99 10.70
N ASP A 11 -48.39 29.10 10.26
CA ASP A 11 -47.69 30.14 11.04
C ASP A 11 -46.62 29.79 12.11
N ASP A 12 -45.43 30.33 11.82
CA ASP A 12 -44.75 31.44 12.52
C ASP A 12 -43.68 31.23 13.61
N THR A 13 -42.52 31.79 13.24
CA THR A 13 -41.62 32.72 13.95
C THR A 13 -40.45 32.26 14.85
N VAL A 14 -39.24 32.38 14.26
CA VAL A 14 -38.03 33.17 14.63
C VAL A 14 -37.50 33.16 16.09
N PHE A 15 -36.24 32.71 16.31
CA PHE A 15 -35.04 33.55 16.65
C PHE A 15 -33.74 32.75 16.93
N PHE A 16 -32.67 33.21 16.27
CA PHE A 16 -31.20 33.18 16.53
C PHE A 16 -30.50 32.15 17.46
N GLY A 17 -29.35 31.65 16.97
CA GLY A 17 -28.07 31.74 17.71
C GLY A 17 -27.21 30.48 17.81
N GLY A 18 -25.97 30.55 17.29
CA GLY A 18 -24.81 30.08 18.07
C GLY A 18 -24.12 28.76 17.67
N LEU A 19 -22.88 28.93 17.21
CA LEU A 19 -21.79 27.98 16.95
C LEU A 19 -21.39 27.04 18.13
N ILE A 20 -20.49 26.08 17.85
CA ILE A 20 -19.69 25.17 18.74
C ILE A 20 -20.35 23.77 18.86
N GLY A 21 -19.75 22.62 18.54
CA GLY A 21 -18.36 22.18 18.51
C GLY A 21 -18.31 20.83 19.25
N ALA A 22 -18.41 19.69 18.54
CA ALA A 22 -18.55 18.37 19.17
C ALA A 22 -17.22 17.60 19.19
N VAL A 23 -16.69 17.48 20.40
CA VAL A 23 -15.56 16.62 20.82
C VAL A 23 -16.07 15.19 21.01
N ALA A 24 -15.40 14.19 20.41
CA ALA A 24 -15.67 12.78 20.66
C ALA A 24 -14.84 12.29 21.87
N LEU A 25 -15.52 11.95 22.96
CA LEU A 25 -14.97 11.40 24.19
C LEU A 25 -15.04 9.87 24.19
N ILE A 26 -13.97 9.28 24.72
CA ILE A 26 -13.68 7.87 24.96
C ILE A 26 -14.59 7.32 26.08
N GLY A 27 -15.16 6.12 25.88
CA GLY A 27 -15.91 5.39 26.90
C GLY A 27 -15.28 4.04 27.23
N ILE A 28 -14.67 3.92 28.40
CA ILE A 28 -14.34 2.67 29.09
C ILE A 28 -15.53 2.36 30.03
N GLY A 29 -15.98 1.10 30.08
CA GLY A 29 -16.99 0.66 31.06
C GLY A 29 -16.88 -0.84 31.34
N ALA A 30 -16.63 -1.18 32.59
CA ALA A 30 -16.41 -2.53 33.11
C ALA A 30 -17.72 -3.28 33.44
N SER A 31 -17.55 -4.59 33.68
CA SER A 31 -18.49 -5.69 33.87
C SER A 31 -19.44 -5.67 35.08
N SER A 32 -20.63 -6.30 34.93
CA SER A 32 -21.11 -7.37 35.84
C SER A 32 -22.38 -8.11 35.35
N GLY A 33 -22.25 -9.43 35.14
CA GLY A 33 -23.22 -10.53 35.40
C GLY A 33 -24.66 -10.54 34.87
N ASN A 34 -25.01 -11.50 34.00
CA ASN A 34 -25.74 -12.73 34.40
C ASN A 34 -25.84 -13.75 33.24
N ARG A 35 -25.69 -15.06 33.54
CA ARG A 35 -25.72 -16.17 32.56
C ARG A 35 -27.15 -16.60 32.23
N ARG A 36 -27.49 -16.70 30.94
CA ARG A 36 -28.43 -17.71 30.41
C ARG A 36 -27.97 -18.17 29.02
N HIS A 37 -27.87 -19.48 28.87
CA HIS A 37 -27.44 -20.17 27.65
C HIS A 37 -28.49 -20.02 26.53
N HIS A 38 -28.14 -19.30 25.47
CA HIS A 38 -28.66 -19.55 24.13
C HIS A 38 -27.47 -19.69 23.17
N ARG A 39 -27.41 -20.83 22.47
CA ARG A 39 -26.52 -21.04 21.32
C ARG A 39 -27.09 -20.23 20.16
N THR A 40 -26.51 -19.07 19.91
CA THR A 40 -26.66 -18.32 18.66
C THR A 40 -25.35 -18.48 17.88
N ASP A 41 -25.43 -18.93 16.64
CA ASP A 41 -24.36 -18.82 15.63
C ASP A 41 -24.12 -17.34 15.34
N GLU A 42 -23.47 -16.64 16.28
CA GLU A 42 -23.09 -15.25 16.11
C GLU A 42 -21.91 -15.19 15.14
N GLY A 43 -22.15 -14.58 13.98
CA GLY A 43 -21.12 -14.21 13.02
C GLY A 43 -20.02 -13.37 13.68
N PRO A 44 -18.81 -13.33 13.09
CA PRO A 44 -17.62 -12.85 13.77
C PRO A 44 -17.76 -11.39 14.22
N ASN A 45 -17.18 -11.13 15.39
CA ASN A 45 -16.85 -9.79 15.87
C ASN A 45 -16.04 -9.08 14.77
N TYR A 46 -16.33 -7.80 14.51
CA TYR A 46 -15.86 -6.97 13.38
C TYR A 46 -14.32 -6.89 13.17
N ALA A 47 -13.53 -7.55 14.03
CA ALA A 47 -12.09 -7.66 13.97
C ALA A 47 -11.56 -8.81 13.09
N GLU A 48 -12.37 -9.84 12.78
CA GLU A 48 -12.00 -10.89 11.82
C GLU A 48 -12.67 -10.61 10.47
N SER A 49 -11.87 -10.45 9.41
CA SER A 49 -12.42 -10.16 8.08
C SER A 49 -13.21 -11.35 7.53
N LEU A 50 -14.38 -11.08 6.92
CA LEU A 50 -15.37 -12.10 6.55
C LEU A 50 -14.82 -13.21 5.64
N ASP A 51 -13.83 -12.87 4.80
CA ASP A 51 -13.07 -13.82 3.96
C ASP A 51 -12.33 -14.88 4.81
N ILE A 52 -11.65 -14.47 5.87
CA ILE A 52 -10.95 -15.38 6.79
C ILE A 52 -11.97 -16.33 7.44
N TRP A 53 -13.10 -15.78 7.93
CA TRP A 53 -14.15 -16.59 8.54
C TRP A 53 -14.76 -17.59 7.55
N LYS A 54 -15.03 -17.18 6.30
CA LYS A 54 -15.54 -18.08 5.26
C LYS A 54 -14.54 -19.19 4.92
N ASN A 55 -13.25 -18.87 4.93
CA ASN A 55 -12.17 -19.82 4.64
C ASN A 55 -11.71 -20.65 5.85
N ARG A 56 -12.34 -20.52 7.03
CA ARG A 56 -11.91 -21.24 8.25
C ARG A 56 -11.87 -22.77 8.12
N LYS A 57 -12.63 -23.34 7.18
CA LYS A 57 -12.67 -24.78 6.89
C LYS A 57 -11.75 -25.19 5.73
N PHE A 58 -11.15 -24.22 5.04
CA PHE A 58 -10.21 -24.50 3.96
C PHE A 58 -8.88 -24.95 4.57
N HIS A 59 -8.45 -26.15 4.18
CA HIS A 59 -7.20 -26.72 4.67
C HIS A 59 -6.10 -26.45 3.66
N HIS A 60 -5.31 -25.42 3.96
CA HIS A 60 -4.08 -25.13 3.26
C HIS A 60 -3.15 -26.36 3.29
N PRO A 61 -2.68 -26.85 2.13
CA PRO A 61 -1.73 -27.96 2.06
C PRO A 61 -0.50 -27.69 2.93
N ARG A 62 0.05 -28.69 3.63
CA ARG A 62 1.18 -28.41 4.52
C ARG A 62 2.43 -28.07 3.70
N ILE A 63 3.10 -27.00 4.12
CA ILE A 63 4.45 -26.66 3.66
C ILE A 63 5.40 -27.51 4.53
N HIS A 64 6.10 -28.46 3.91
CA HIS A 64 6.88 -29.48 4.61
C HIS A 64 8.28 -29.03 4.98
N ARG A 65 8.81 -28.01 4.29
CA ARG A 65 10.13 -27.42 4.51
C ARG A 65 9.99 -25.97 4.98
N SER A 66 10.87 -25.51 5.86
CA SER A 66 10.84 -24.16 6.45
C SER A 66 10.98 -23.00 5.43
N HIS A 67 11.20 -23.31 4.16
CA HIS A 67 11.34 -22.35 3.07
C HIS A 67 10.55 -22.76 1.81
N GLU A 68 9.61 -23.69 1.93
CA GLU A 68 8.69 -23.96 0.83
C GLU A 68 7.59 -22.89 0.79
N ILE A 69 7.17 -22.54 -0.41
CA ILE A 69 6.16 -21.54 -0.70
C ILE A 69 5.12 -22.15 -1.64
N ARG A 70 3.93 -21.55 -1.63
CA ARG A 70 2.89 -21.82 -2.61
C ARG A 70 2.83 -20.71 -3.64
N LEU A 71 2.64 -21.11 -4.88
CA LEU A 71 2.18 -20.26 -5.97
C LEU A 71 0.84 -20.83 -6.45
N ILE A 72 0.04 -20.04 -7.16
CA ILE A 72 -1.17 -20.55 -7.81
C ILE A 72 -1.01 -20.49 -9.33
N ARG A 73 -1.48 -21.52 -10.02
CA ARG A 73 -1.67 -21.49 -11.47
C ARG A 73 -3.15 -21.39 -11.76
N ILE A 74 -3.56 -20.37 -12.52
CA ILE A 74 -4.94 -20.19 -12.93
C ILE A 74 -5.24 -21.17 -14.06
N ILE A 75 -6.33 -21.92 -13.94
CA ILE A 75 -6.75 -22.87 -14.97
C ILE A 75 -7.45 -22.10 -16.11
N PRO A 76 -7.04 -22.31 -17.38
CA PRO A 76 -7.72 -21.74 -18.53
C PRO A 76 -9.18 -22.17 -18.57
N GLY A 77 -10.06 -21.28 -18.98
CA GLY A 77 -11.48 -21.56 -19.06
C GLY A 77 -12.23 -20.43 -19.73
N LEU A 78 -13.50 -20.69 -20.07
CA LEU A 78 -14.39 -19.69 -20.65
C LEU A 78 -14.60 -18.54 -19.65
N SER A 79 -14.88 -17.34 -20.17
CA SER A 79 -15.04 -16.13 -19.35
C SER A 79 -16.11 -16.25 -18.25
N ASN A 80 -17.16 -17.03 -18.50
CA ASN A 80 -18.29 -17.24 -17.58
C ASN A 80 -18.19 -18.54 -16.77
N SER A 81 -17.14 -19.35 -16.98
CA SER A 81 -16.89 -20.55 -16.17
C SER A 81 -16.33 -20.19 -14.79
N GLU A 82 -16.48 -21.11 -13.84
CA GLU A 82 -15.96 -20.93 -12.48
C GLU A 82 -14.44 -20.71 -12.50
N LEU A 83 -13.95 -19.80 -11.65
CA LEU A 83 -12.52 -19.54 -11.52
C LEU A 83 -11.88 -20.68 -10.73
N GLU A 84 -10.95 -21.37 -11.37
CA GLU A 84 -10.23 -22.51 -10.80
C GLU A 84 -8.73 -22.23 -10.84
N CYS A 85 -8.04 -22.59 -9.77
CA CYS A 85 -6.60 -22.46 -9.60
C CYS A 85 -6.05 -23.72 -8.95
N ASN A 86 -4.82 -24.09 -9.28
CA ASN A 86 -4.11 -25.17 -8.59
C ASN A 86 -2.84 -24.65 -7.90
N PHE A 87 -2.49 -25.22 -6.76
CA PHE A 87 -1.23 -24.89 -6.10
C PHE A 87 -0.04 -25.47 -6.87
N VAL A 88 1.04 -24.68 -6.91
CA VAL A 88 2.38 -25.08 -7.34
C VAL A 88 3.31 -24.84 -6.17
N TYR A 89 4.12 -25.84 -5.85
CA TYR A 89 5.03 -25.83 -4.69
C TYR A 89 6.45 -25.62 -5.16
N VAL A 90 7.14 -24.68 -4.53
CA VAL A 90 8.56 -24.41 -4.80
C VAL A 90 9.24 -23.99 -3.51
N THR A 91 10.53 -24.21 -3.39
CA THR A 91 11.31 -23.67 -2.27
C THR A 91 11.89 -22.30 -2.62
N VAL A 92 12.23 -21.51 -1.60
CA VAL A 92 12.89 -20.21 -1.76
C VAL A 92 14.19 -20.33 -2.56
N ASP A 93 14.94 -21.41 -2.39
CA ASP A 93 16.21 -21.63 -3.11
C ASP A 93 15.96 -21.97 -4.59
N GLU A 94 14.84 -22.60 -4.92
CA GLU A 94 14.45 -22.93 -6.29
C GLU A 94 13.88 -21.72 -7.05
N LEU A 95 13.43 -20.66 -6.35
CA LEU A 95 12.82 -19.48 -6.97
C LEU A 95 13.66 -18.85 -8.08
N VAL A 96 14.99 -18.90 -7.96
CA VAL A 96 15.91 -18.32 -8.95
C VAL A 96 15.75 -18.98 -10.34
N GLY A 97 15.35 -20.25 -10.39
CA GLY A 97 15.17 -21.02 -11.63
C GLY A 97 13.73 -21.17 -12.10
N VAL A 98 12.75 -20.61 -11.37
CA VAL A 98 11.33 -20.75 -11.67
C VAL A 98 10.81 -19.47 -12.33
N HIS A 99 10.09 -19.60 -13.44
CA HIS A 99 9.36 -18.47 -14.01
C HIS A 99 8.03 -18.26 -13.29
N TYR A 100 7.88 -17.18 -12.53
CA TYR A 100 6.65 -16.85 -11.82
C TYR A 100 6.43 -15.34 -11.68
N LEU A 101 5.18 -14.99 -11.39
CA LEU A 101 4.73 -13.62 -11.15
C LEU A 101 4.42 -13.43 -9.66
N ALA A 102 4.47 -12.19 -9.18
CA ALA A 102 3.93 -11.86 -7.86
C ALA A 102 2.90 -10.74 -7.98
N LEU A 103 1.80 -10.85 -7.23
CA LEU A 103 0.77 -9.82 -7.18
C LEU A 103 1.07 -8.81 -6.07
N SER A 104 1.02 -7.53 -6.42
CA SER A 104 0.93 -6.43 -5.48
C SER A 104 -0.39 -5.71 -5.67
N TYR A 105 -1.25 -5.68 -4.64
CA TYR A 105 -2.61 -5.13 -4.78
C TYR A 105 -3.21 -4.63 -3.47
N THR A 106 -4.31 -3.89 -3.58
CA THR A 106 -5.13 -3.53 -2.42
C THR A 106 -6.23 -4.56 -2.18
N TRP A 107 -6.35 -5.09 -0.97
CA TRP A 107 -7.34 -6.13 -0.66
C TRP A 107 -8.79 -5.72 -0.97
N GLY A 108 -9.19 -4.50 -0.63
CA GLY A 108 -10.57 -4.01 -0.78
C GLY A 108 -11.45 -4.29 0.44
N SER A 109 -12.75 -3.98 0.32
CA SER A 109 -13.75 -4.22 1.38
C SER A 109 -13.99 -5.71 1.61
N ALA A 110 -14.39 -6.05 2.83
CA ALA A 110 -14.86 -7.38 3.25
C ALA A 110 -15.94 -7.22 4.34
N ARG A 111 -16.78 -6.20 4.20
CA ARG A 111 -17.78 -5.77 5.20
C ARG A 111 -19.11 -6.50 5.03
N SER A 112 -19.40 -7.00 3.84
CA SER A 112 -20.58 -7.82 3.56
C SER A 112 -20.23 -9.06 2.76
N ILE A 113 -21.16 -10.01 2.70
CA ILE A 113 -21.02 -11.19 1.83
C ILE A 113 -20.88 -10.80 0.37
N ASP A 114 -21.52 -9.70 -0.03
CA ASP A 114 -21.42 -9.14 -1.37
C ASP A 114 -20.02 -8.60 -1.68
N ASP A 115 -19.10 -8.50 -0.72
CA ASP A 115 -17.71 -8.13 -1.00
C ASP A 115 -16.85 -9.35 -1.38
N LEU A 116 -17.39 -10.56 -1.27
CA LEU A 116 -16.68 -11.81 -1.48
C LEU A 116 -17.17 -12.53 -2.74
N GLU A 117 -16.26 -13.30 -3.33
CA GLU A 117 -16.52 -14.16 -4.47
C GLU A 117 -15.84 -15.52 -4.22
N GLN A 118 -16.46 -16.59 -4.71
CA GLN A 118 -15.89 -17.93 -4.63
C GLN A 118 -14.96 -18.19 -5.81
N VAL A 119 -13.87 -18.90 -5.53
CA VAL A 119 -13.00 -19.56 -6.50
C VAL A 119 -12.75 -21.00 -6.04
N ILE A 120 -12.34 -21.87 -6.94
CA ILE A 120 -11.93 -23.24 -6.65
C ILE A 120 -10.41 -23.30 -6.60
N VAL A 121 -9.85 -23.80 -5.50
CA VAL A 121 -8.41 -24.00 -5.31
C VAL A 121 -8.17 -25.47 -5.01
N ASP A 122 -7.42 -26.17 -5.87
CA ASP A 122 -7.21 -27.62 -5.80
C ASP A 122 -8.53 -28.40 -5.59
N GLY A 123 -9.57 -28.05 -6.35
CA GLY A 123 -10.90 -28.67 -6.28
C GLY A 123 -11.74 -28.28 -5.05
N ASN A 124 -11.26 -27.39 -4.18
CA ASN A 124 -11.95 -26.98 -2.96
C ASN A 124 -12.41 -25.51 -3.02
N PRO A 125 -13.61 -25.16 -2.51
CA PRO A 125 -14.06 -23.78 -2.46
C PRO A 125 -13.18 -22.89 -1.58
N PHE A 126 -12.83 -21.71 -2.10
CA PHE A 126 -12.07 -20.67 -1.42
C PHE A 126 -12.70 -19.30 -1.71
N TYR A 127 -12.86 -18.46 -0.70
CA TYR A 127 -13.46 -17.14 -0.85
C TYR A 127 -12.39 -16.06 -0.92
N VAL A 128 -12.44 -15.24 -1.95
CA VAL A 128 -11.58 -14.07 -2.14
C VAL A 128 -12.42 -12.79 -2.14
N ARG A 129 -11.81 -11.66 -1.84
CA ARG A 129 -12.48 -10.35 -2.00
C ARG A 129 -12.64 -10.02 -3.48
N LYS A 130 -13.69 -9.25 -3.80
CA LYS A 130 -14.01 -8.82 -5.17
C LYS A 130 -12.84 -8.22 -5.95
N ASN A 131 -11.93 -7.47 -5.29
CA ASN A 131 -10.80 -6.90 -6.01
C ASN A 131 -9.83 -7.96 -6.52
N LEU A 132 -9.53 -8.99 -5.69
CA LEU A 132 -8.69 -10.11 -6.09
C LEU A 132 -9.38 -11.00 -7.11
N TRP A 133 -10.69 -11.25 -6.96
CA TRP A 133 -11.45 -12.00 -7.95
C TRP A 133 -11.40 -11.35 -9.33
N ARG A 134 -11.53 -10.02 -9.42
CA ARG A 134 -11.40 -9.27 -10.68
C ARG A 134 -10.01 -9.43 -11.29
N PHE A 135 -8.96 -9.39 -10.46
CA PHE A 135 -7.60 -9.66 -10.92
C PHE A 135 -7.47 -11.06 -11.52
N LEU A 136 -7.96 -12.10 -10.82
CA LEU A 136 -7.90 -13.49 -11.31
C LEU A 136 -8.65 -13.66 -12.64
N ARG A 137 -9.82 -13.02 -12.80
CA ARG A 137 -10.54 -13.01 -14.09
C ARG A 137 -9.76 -12.31 -15.20
N GLU A 138 -9.11 -11.20 -14.88
CA GLU A 138 -8.30 -10.46 -15.84
C GLU A 138 -7.08 -11.29 -16.28
N MET A 139 -6.41 -11.98 -15.35
CA MET A 139 -5.31 -12.89 -15.67
C MET A 139 -5.78 -14.07 -16.53
N ARG A 140 -6.92 -14.68 -16.20
CA ARG A 140 -7.53 -15.71 -17.05
C ARG A 140 -7.87 -15.18 -18.44
N ARG A 141 -8.44 -13.98 -18.55
CA ARG A 141 -8.79 -13.33 -19.83
C ARG A 141 -7.55 -13.09 -20.69
N ARG A 142 -6.42 -12.76 -20.08
CA ARG A 142 -5.11 -12.60 -20.73
C ARG A 142 -4.43 -13.93 -21.05
N ASN A 143 -5.04 -15.06 -20.68
CA ASN A 143 -4.47 -16.40 -20.80
C ASN A 143 -3.09 -16.49 -20.12
N GLU A 144 -2.95 -15.86 -18.95
CA GLU A 144 -1.72 -15.96 -18.16
C GLU A 144 -1.58 -17.37 -17.58
N LEU A 145 -0.48 -18.05 -17.93
CA LEU A 145 -0.20 -19.44 -17.56
C LEU A 145 0.87 -19.57 -16.47
N SER A 146 1.60 -18.49 -16.20
CA SER A 146 2.64 -18.45 -15.18
C SER A 146 2.02 -18.64 -13.79
N PRO A 147 2.68 -19.40 -12.90
CA PRO A 147 2.33 -19.38 -11.49
C PRO A 147 2.42 -17.97 -10.91
N ILE A 148 1.51 -17.61 -10.02
CA ILE A 148 1.43 -16.29 -9.39
C ILE A 148 1.47 -16.45 -7.88
N PHE A 149 2.36 -15.72 -7.22
CA PHE A 149 2.32 -15.55 -5.78
C PHE A 149 1.24 -14.53 -5.40
N ILE A 150 0.27 -14.97 -4.61
CA ILE A 150 -0.81 -14.13 -4.07
C ILE A 150 -0.92 -14.42 -2.59
N ASP A 151 -0.45 -13.51 -1.75
CA ASP A 151 -0.38 -13.62 -0.29
C ASP A 151 -1.71 -14.11 0.35
N ALA A 152 -2.85 -13.60 -0.13
CA ALA A 152 -4.17 -13.93 0.39
C ALA A 152 -4.59 -15.41 0.14
N ILE A 153 -3.98 -16.10 -0.83
CA ILE A 153 -4.28 -17.51 -1.18
C ILE A 153 -3.10 -18.43 -0.83
N CYS A 154 -1.87 -17.97 -1.05
CA CYS A 154 -0.66 -18.76 -0.90
C CYS A 154 -0.21 -18.89 0.56
N ILE A 155 -0.64 -17.99 1.44
CA ILE A 155 -0.31 -18.02 2.87
C ILE A 155 -1.56 -18.41 3.66
N SER A 156 -1.42 -19.40 4.54
CA SER A 156 -2.47 -19.77 5.49
C SER A 156 -2.61 -18.70 6.58
N GLN A 157 -3.49 -17.72 6.33
CA GLN A 157 -3.70 -16.57 7.23
C GLN A 157 -4.10 -16.95 8.66
N SER A 158 -4.74 -18.11 8.85
CA SER A 158 -5.13 -18.65 10.17
C SER A 158 -3.99 -19.36 10.92
N ASN A 159 -2.88 -19.68 10.25
CA ASN A 159 -1.73 -20.34 10.86
C ASN A 159 -0.63 -19.30 11.14
N ILE A 160 -0.61 -18.74 12.34
CA ILE A 160 0.33 -17.68 12.74
C ILE A 160 1.79 -18.12 12.57
N ARG A 161 2.10 -19.40 12.83
CA ARG A 161 3.48 -19.91 12.66
C ARG A 161 3.89 -19.85 11.20
N GLU A 162 3.05 -20.35 10.30
CA GLU A 162 3.29 -20.28 8.86
C GLU A 162 3.36 -18.82 8.39
N LYS A 163 2.41 -17.97 8.83
CA LYS A 163 2.41 -16.54 8.51
C LYS A 163 3.72 -15.86 8.91
N ASN A 164 4.21 -16.09 10.14
CA ASN A 164 5.50 -15.57 10.62
C ASN A 164 6.65 -16.02 9.71
N GLU A 165 6.69 -17.30 9.33
CA GLU A 165 7.72 -17.87 8.46
C GLU A 165 7.65 -17.26 7.03
N GLN A 166 6.46 -17.18 6.44
CA GLN A 166 6.25 -16.63 5.09
C GLN A 166 6.58 -15.13 5.03
N VAL A 167 6.19 -14.34 6.03
CA VAL A 167 6.51 -12.90 6.08
C VAL A 167 8.02 -12.66 6.11
N ARG A 168 8.80 -13.52 6.78
CA ARG A 168 10.28 -13.41 6.80
C ARG A 168 10.92 -13.61 5.42
N ILE A 169 10.26 -14.37 4.54
CA ILE A 169 10.78 -14.69 3.20
C ILE A 169 10.08 -13.92 2.08
N MET A 170 9.05 -13.09 2.38
CA MET A 170 8.34 -12.28 1.39
C MET A 170 9.28 -11.44 0.54
N SER A 171 10.31 -10.82 1.13
CA SER A 171 11.30 -10.05 0.39
C SER A 171 11.98 -10.86 -0.72
N LYS A 172 12.37 -12.11 -0.41
CA LYS A 172 12.95 -13.04 -1.39
C LYS A 172 11.94 -13.44 -2.47
N ILE A 173 10.66 -13.57 -2.13
CA ILE A 173 9.60 -13.90 -3.10
C ILE A 173 9.40 -12.76 -4.10
N TYR A 174 9.34 -11.50 -3.66
CA TYR A 174 9.20 -10.37 -4.60
C TYR A 174 10.50 -10.09 -5.35
N GLN A 175 11.66 -10.25 -4.71
CA GLN A 175 12.96 -10.10 -5.34
C GLN A 175 13.21 -11.11 -6.46
N ASN A 176 12.75 -12.36 -6.30
CA ASN A 176 13.01 -13.41 -7.29
C ASN A 176 11.96 -13.50 -8.40
N ALA A 177 10.78 -12.89 -8.22
CA ALA A 177 9.71 -12.89 -9.22
C ALA A 177 10.23 -12.32 -10.55
N ASN A 178 9.83 -12.93 -11.66
CA ASN A 178 10.18 -12.44 -13.00
C ASN A 178 9.56 -11.07 -13.24
N ARG A 179 8.32 -10.90 -12.78
CA ARG A 179 7.59 -9.64 -12.85
C ARG A 179 6.63 -9.53 -11.66
N VAL A 180 6.58 -8.35 -11.08
CA VAL A 180 5.58 -7.98 -10.07
C VAL A 180 4.46 -7.21 -10.77
N ILE A 181 3.24 -7.71 -10.65
CA ILE A 181 2.04 -7.07 -11.20
C ILE A 181 1.42 -6.17 -10.13
N ILE A 182 1.42 -4.87 -10.38
CA ILE A 182 0.68 -3.88 -9.61
C ILE A 182 -0.77 -3.87 -10.10
N TRP A 183 -1.72 -4.30 -9.27
CA TRP A 183 -3.14 -4.29 -9.60
C TRP A 183 -3.88 -3.14 -8.91
N LEU A 184 -4.30 -2.16 -9.71
CA LEU A 184 -5.02 -0.97 -9.25
C LEU A 184 -6.55 -1.17 -9.15
N GLY A 185 -7.05 -2.33 -9.59
CA GLY A 185 -8.48 -2.64 -9.55
C GLY A 185 -9.19 -2.33 -10.87
N LYS A 186 -10.52 -2.19 -10.81
CA LYS A 186 -11.34 -1.87 -11.99
C LYS A 186 -11.53 -0.34 -12.09
N PRO A 187 -11.19 0.29 -13.22
CA PRO A 187 -11.46 1.70 -13.43
C PRO A 187 -12.96 1.98 -13.52
N GLN A 188 -13.35 3.20 -13.19
CA GLN A 188 -14.72 3.66 -13.36
C GLN A 188 -15.01 3.92 -14.85
N ARG A 189 -16.29 3.86 -15.25
CA ARG A 189 -16.69 3.97 -16.66
C ARG A 189 -16.22 5.28 -17.30
N HIS A 190 -16.26 6.39 -16.57
CA HIS A 190 -15.81 7.70 -17.07
C HIS A 190 -14.28 7.81 -17.23
N GLN A 191 -13.51 6.91 -16.62
CA GLN A 191 -12.04 6.92 -16.69
C GLN A 191 -11.50 6.22 -17.94
N LEU A 192 -12.33 5.40 -18.61
CA LEU A 192 -11.88 4.48 -19.66
C LEU A 192 -11.25 5.20 -20.85
N ALA A 193 -11.89 6.25 -21.39
CA ALA A 193 -11.38 6.98 -22.54
C ALA A 193 -10.03 7.68 -22.25
N ASN A 194 -9.88 8.19 -21.03
CA ASN A 194 -8.63 8.82 -20.59
C ASN A 194 -7.50 7.78 -20.49
N LEU A 195 -7.78 6.62 -19.87
CA LEU A 195 -6.82 5.52 -19.73
C LEU A 195 -6.42 4.93 -21.09
N GLU A 196 -7.37 4.80 -22.01
CA GLU A 196 -7.12 4.39 -23.40
C GLU A 196 -6.21 5.39 -24.11
N SER A 197 -6.51 6.69 -24.02
CA SER A 197 -5.66 7.74 -24.58
C SER A 197 -4.23 7.69 -24.06
N LEU A 198 -4.02 7.47 -22.75
CA LEU A 198 -2.67 7.33 -22.19
C LEU A 198 -1.97 6.05 -22.67
N THR A 199 -2.71 4.95 -22.76
CA THR A 199 -2.19 3.67 -23.26
C THR A 199 -1.70 3.81 -24.70
N ASP A 200 -2.48 4.47 -25.56
CA ASP A 200 -2.13 4.68 -26.96
C ASP A 200 -0.93 5.62 -27.11
N LYS A 201 -0.82 6.63 -26.23
CA LYS A 201 0.34 7.52 -26.19
C LYS A 201 1.63 6.77 -25.89
N PHE A 202 1.62 5.84 -24.94
CA PHE A 202 2.78 4.99 -24.64
C PHE A 202 3.11 4.04 -25.79
N LYS A 203 2.10 3.37 -26.37
CA LYS A 203 2.31 2.52 -27.56
C LYS A 203 2.95 3.29 -28.73
N GLN A 204 2.49 4.51 -28.98
CA GLN A 204 3.08 5.36 -30.02
C GLN A 204 4.53 5.74 -29.72
N SER A 205 4.85 6.04 -28.47
CA SER A 205 6.23 6.32 -28.03
C SER A 205 7.15 5.13 -28.28
N HIS A 206 6.73 3.92 -27.92
CA HIS A 206 7.48 2.69 -28.17
C HIS A 206 7.67 2.42 -29.67
N ASN A 207 6.60 2.55 -30.45
CA ASN A 207 6.65 2.30 -31.90
C ASN A 207 7.55 3.29 -32.65
N THR A 208 7.66 4.52 -32.16
CA THR A 208 8.49 5.57 -32.78
C THR A 208 9.90 5.64 -32.19
N GLY A 209 10.19 4.90 -31.11
CA GLY A 209 11.45 4.97 -30.37
C GLY A 209 11.70 6.34 -29.72
N THR A 210 10.69 7.21 -29.62
CA THR A 210 10.83 8.55 -29.05
C THR A 210 10.41 8.51 -27.58
N PRO A 211 11.33 8.61 -26.61
CA PRO A 211 10.98 8.41 -25.21
C PRO A 211 10.02 9.50 -24.69
N ILE A 212 8.99 9.11 -23.95
CA ILE A 212 7.96 10.03 -23.39
C ILE A 212 8.49 11.10 -22.42
N HIS A 213 9.75 11.03 -22.04
CA HIS A 213 10.42 11.96 -21.12
C HIS A 213 11.44 12.86 -21.83
N GLN A 214 11.62 12.71 -23.15
CA GLN A 214 12.54 13.51 -23.94
C GLN A 214 11.77 14.49 -24.83
N GLY A 215 12.11 15.78 -24.74
CA GLY A 215 11.52 16.85 -25.55
C GLY A 215 10.24 17.48 -24.97
N LYS A 216 9.66 18.45 -25.71
CA LYS A 216 8.40 19.10 -25.37
C LYS A 216 7.22 18.24 -25.84
N ILE A 217 6.95 17.15 -25.14
CA ILE A 217 5.79 16.31 -25.44
C ILE A 217 4.53 17.02 -24.99
N HIS A 218 3.60 17.20 -25.93
CA HIS A 218 2.29 17.73 -25.62
C HIS A 218 1.41 16.62 -25.04
N TRP A 219 0.99 16.80 -23.78
CA TRP A 219 0.07 15.93 -23.08
C TRP A 219 -1.36 16.43 -23.26
N ALA A 220 -2.24 15.60 -23.81
CA ALA A 220 -3.66 15.89 -23.89
C ALA A 220 -4.31 15.84 -22.51
N THR A 221 -5.44 16.54 -22.33
CA THR A 221 -6.17 16.57 -21.05
C THR A 221 -6.53 15.16 -20.55
N GLY A 222 -6.95 14.27 -21.45
CA GLY A 222 -7.27 12.88 -21.10
C GLY A 222 -6.08 12.09 -20.57
N GLU A 223 -4.89 12.27 -21.15
CA GLU A 223 -3.65 11.60 -20.73
C GLU A 223 -3.23 12.09 -19.33
N LYS A 224 -3.36 13.39 -19.06
CA LYS A 224 -3.10 13.99 -17.74
C LYS A 224 -4.05 13.42 -16.68
N LEU A 225 -5.35 13.38 -16.98
CA LEU A 225 -6.38 12.82 -16.12
C LEU A 225 -6.13 11.32 -15.83
N ALA A 226 -5.72 10.56 -16.84
CA ALA A 226 -5.41 9.14 -16.67
C ALA A 226 -4.25 8.92 -15.69
N PHE A 227 -3.17 9.69 -15.83
CA PHE A 227 -2.05 9.64 -14.90
C PHE A 227 -2.47 10.01 -13.48
N GLU A 228 -3.33 11.02 -13.32
CA GLU A 228 -3.91 11.39 -12.03
C GLU A 228 -4.73 10.24 -11.44
N TYR A 229 -5.60 9.60 -12.22
CA TYR A 229 -6.39 8.45 -11.77
C TYR A 229 -5.50 7.31 -11.27
N ILE A 230 -4.38 7.06 -11.93
CA ILE A 230 -3.41 6.04 -11.53
C ILE A 230 -2.73 6.43 -10.22
N CYS A 231 -2.18 7.64 -10.12
CA CYS A 231 -1.45 8.08 -8.93
C CYS A 231 -2.35 8.28 -7.70
N ASN A 232 -3.64 8.53 -7.88
CA ASN A 232 -4.56 8.77 -6.77
C ASN A 232 -5.18 7.49 -6.18
N GLN A 233 -4.72 6.31 -6.60
CA GLN A 233 -5.21 5.03 -6.08
C GLN A 233 -4.78 4.81 -4.62
N ARG A 234 -5.70 4.25 -3.81
CA ARG A 234 -5.41 3.83 -2.42
C ARG A 234 -4.26 2.83 -2.32
N TYR A 235 -3.96 2.13 -3.41
CA TYR A 235 -2.82 1.23 -3.51
C TYR A 235 -1.52 1.89 -3.02
N TRP A 236 -1.23 3.12 -3.46
CA TRP A 236 0.00 3.84 -3.13
C TRP A 236 0.14 4.22 -1.67
N SER A 237 -0.95 4.13 -0.89
CA SER A 237 -0.88 4.42 0.53
C SER A 237 -0.35 3.26 1.35
N ARG A 238 -0.40 2.02 0.84
CA ARG A 238 -0.04 0.82 1.59
C ARG A 238 1.46 0.78 1.88
N LEU A 239 1.84 0.28 3.06
CA LEU A 239 3.25 0.11 3.40
C LEU A 239 3.85 -1.15 2.77
N TRP A 240 3.11 -2.26 2.73
CA TRP A 240 3.58 -3.52 2.17
C TRP A 240 4.07 -3.41 0.72
N ILE A 241 3.44 -2.54 -0.08
CA ILE A 241 3.81 -2.35 -1.49
C ILE A 241 5.23 -1.77 -1.65
N VAL A 242 5.80 -1.16 -0.60
CA VAL A 242 7.14 -0.55 -0.68
C VAL A 242 8.18 -1.62 -0.97
N GLN A 243 8.25 -2.69 -0.18
CA GLN A 243 9.21 -3.76 -0.45
C GLN A 243 8.86 -4.53 -1.73
N GLU A 244 7.56 -4.69 -2.01
CA GLU A 244 7.08 -5.41 -3.19
C GLU A 244 7.50 -4.71 -4.49
N ILE A 245 7.52 -3.38 -4.49
CA ILE A 245 7.95 -2.55 -5.63
C ILE A 245 9.46 -2.40 -5.66
N LEU A 246 10.10 -2.01 -4.55
CA LEU A 246 11.54 -1.70 -4.55
C LEU A 246 12.39 -2.93 -4.88
N LEU A 247 12.00 -4.11 -4.41
CA LEU A 247 12.75 -5.35 -4.67
C LEU A 247 12.46 -5.96 -6.04
N ALA A 248 11.42 -5.52 -6.75
CA ALA A 248 11.00 -6.11 -8.02
C ALA A 248 12.05 -5.90 -9.12
N LYS A 249 12.38 -6.99 -9.83
CA LYS A 249 13.20 -6.95 -11.06
C LYS A 249 12.49 -6.22 -12.19
N GLU A 250 11.21 -6.50 -12.37
CA GLU A 250 10.36 -5.93 -13.40
C GLU A 250 8.97 -5.63 -12.82
N LEU A 251 8.39 -4.50 -13.23
CA LEU A 251 7.11 -4.02 -12.74
C LEU A 251 6.17 -3.73 -13.91
N VAL A 252 4.93 -4.16 -13.77
CA VAL A 252 3.85 -3.76 -14.68
C VAL A 252 2.65 -3.27 -13.89
N ILE A 253 2.02 -2.19 -14.35
CA ILE A 253 0.82 -1.64 -13.72
C ILE A 253 -0.39 -2.04 -14.54
N LEU A 254 -1.32 -2.75 -13.90
CA LEU A 254 -2.61 -3.09 -14.44
C LEU A 254 -3.72 -2.28 -13.77
N PHE A 255 -4.50 -1.58 -14.58
CA PHE A 255 -5.71 -0.88 -14.15
C PHE A 255 -6.90 -1.39 -14.97
N GLY A 256 -7.51 -2.49 -14.53
CA GLY A 256 -8.53 -3.19 -15.31
C GLY A 256 -7.90 -3.81 -16.56
N PRO A 257 -8.45 -3.54 -17.77
CA PRO A 257 -7.89 -4.06 -19.01
C PRO A 257 -6.63 -3.32 -19.48
N PHE A 258 -6.33 -2.16 -18.90
CA PHE A 258 -5.19 -1.33 -19.30
C PHE A 258 -3.90 -1.82 -18.62
N GLU A 259 -2.83 -1.83 -19.40
CA GLU A 259 -1.49 -2.23 -18.98
C GLU A 259 -0.52 -1.09 -19.27
N PHE A 260 0.28 -0.74 -18.28
CA PHE A 260 1.29 0.31 -18.35
C PHE A 260 2.63 -0.24 -17.88
N ASP A 261 3.66 -0.01 -18.69
CA ASP A 261 5.04 -0.27 -18.29
C ASP A 261 5.45 0.69 -17.15
N TRP A 262 6.22 0.17 -16.20
CA TRP A 262 6.68 0.96 -15.06
C TRP A 262 7.60 2.11 -15.47
N GLU A 263 8.53 1.90 -16.40
CA GLU A 263 9.49 2.91 -16.83
C GLU A 263 8.78 4.09 -17.48
N ASP A 264 7.75 3.82 -18.28
CA ASP A 264 6.96 4.88 -18.87
C ASP A 264 6.29 5.72 -17.79
N LEU A 265 5.52 5.07 -16.92
CA LEU A 265 4.69 5.78 -15.96
C LEU A 265 5.53 6.49 -14.89
N SER A 266 6.59 5.84 -14.42
CA SER A 266 7.47 6.37 -13.36
C SER A 266 8.34 7.53 -13.83
N ARG A 267 8.50 7.77 -15.14
CA ARG A 267 9.27 8.90 -15.70
C ARG A 267 8.44 10.15 -15.93
N ILE A 268 7.11 10.06 -15.86
CA ILE A 268 6.25 11.24 -15.90
C ILE A 268 6.51 12.09 -14.65
N ARG A 269 6.84 13.36 -14.84
CA ARG A 269 7.01 14.34 -13.75
C ARG A 269 5.85 15.33 -13.75
N PRO A 270 5.34 15.78 -12.59
CA PRO A 270 4.25 16.75 -12.53
C PRO A 270 4.48 18.02 -13.37
N GLY A 271 5.73 18.50 -13.42
CA GLY A 271 6.11 19.66 -14.25
C GLY A 271 6.00 19.41 -15.76
N MET A 272 6.03 18.16 -16.22
CA MET A 272 5.76 17.80 -17.62
C MET A 272 4.26 17.88 -17.96
N LEU A 273 3.40 17.88 -16.95
CA LEU A 273 1.95 17.91 -17.09
C LEU A 273 1.37 19.34 -16.98
N SER A 274 2.15 20.35 -16.57
CA SER A 274 1.70 21.73 -16.28
C SER A 274 1.38 22.58 -17.52
N PRO A 275 0.59 23.68 -17.38
CA PRO A 275 -0.73 23.82 -16.76
C PRO A 275 -1.78 24.09 -17.89
N PRO A 276 -3.09 24.36 -17.64
CA PRO A 276 -3.57 25.12 -16.51
C PRO A 276 -4.01 24.21 -15.36
N PHE A 277 -3.29 24.31 -14.24
CA PHE A 277 -3.95 24.29 -12.94
C PHE A 277 -4.64 25.66 -12.72
N ASP A 278 -5.25 26.25 -13.77
CA ASP A 278 -5.93 27.55 -13.75
C ASP A 278 -7.42 27.34 -13.43
N GLU A 279 -8.16 28.43 -13.24
CA GLU A 279 -9.60 28.47 -12.91
C GLU A 279 -10.48 27.54 -13.77
N VAL A 280 -10.09 27.25 -15.02
CA VAL A 280 -10.79 26.32 -15.92
C VAL A 280 -10.72 24.85 -15.44
N TRP A 281 -9.64 24.45 -14.76
CA TRP A 281 -9.51 23.12 -14.16
C TRP A 281 -10.37 22.98 -12.90
N TYR A 282 -10.38 24.03 -12.07
CA TYR A 282 -11.26 24.10 -10.90
C TYR A 282 -12.73 24.09 -11.30
N SER A 283 -13.11 24.79 -12.38
CA SER A 283 -14.50 24.79 -12.88
C SER A 283 -14.91 23.45 -13.50
N HIS A 284 -13.99 22.67 -14.08
CA HIS A 284 -14.28 21.31 -14.54
C HIS A 284 -14.51 20.34 -13.36
N LEU A 285 -13.80 20.53 -12.24
CA LEU A 285 -14.04 19.83 -10.98
C LEU A 285 -15.33 20.30 -10.28
N GLU A 286 -15.74 21.56 -10.44
CA GLU A 286 -17.01 22.11 -9.95
C GLU A 286 -18.23 21.55 -10.71
N ASN A 287 -18.06 21.20 -11.98
CA ASN A 287 -19.12 20.63 -12.83
C ASN A 287 -19.25 19.09 -12.73
N LEU A 288 -18.38 18.41 -11.98
CA LEU A 288 -18.53 17.00 -11.62
C LEU A 288 -19.51 16.88 -10.45
N ASP A 289 -20.79 16.84 -10.79
CA ASP A 289 -21.92 16.60 -9.89
C ASP A 289 -21.69 15.39 -8.96
N GLY A 290 -21.35 15.68 -7.70
CA GLY A 290 -21.35 14.70 -6.60
C GLY A 290 -20.11 13.81 -6.46
N THR A 291 -19.04 13.99 -7.25
CA THR A 291 -17.82 13.15 -7.19
C THR A 291 -16.53 13.91 -6.86
N ARG A 292 -16.64 15.09 -6.23
CA ARG A 292 -15.47 15.83 -5.71
C ARG A 292 -14.61 14.91 -4.83
N PRO A 293 -13.33 14.64 -5.16
CA PRO A 293 -12.43 14.04 -4.20
C PRO A 293 -12.29 14.99 -3.00
N PRO A 294 -12.56 14.56 -1.75
CA PRO A 294 -12.68 15.44 -0.58
C PRO A 294 -11.49 16.37 -0.30
N TYR A 295 -10.35 16.10 -0.92
CA TYR A 295 -9.05 16.70 -0.61
C TYR A 295 -8.73 17.97 -1.41
N TYR A 296 -9.47 18.29 -2.47
CA TYR A 296 -9.24 19.50 -3.29
C TYR A 296 -9.93 20.76 -2.74
N SER A 297 -9.97 20.93 -1.42
CA SER A 297 -10.14 22.26 -0.82
C SER A 297 -8.75 22.88 -0.69
N ARG A 298 -8.59 24.19 -0.89
CA ARG A 298 -7.29 24.90 -0.76
C ARG A 298 -6.65 24.54 0.59
N ARG A 299 -5.64 23.67 0.59
CA ARG A 299 -4.95 23.20 1.81
C ARG A 299 -3.43 23.10 1.59
N SER A 300 -2.70 23.05 2.70
CA SER A 300 -1.24 23.23 2.80
C SER A 300 -0.44 22.19 2.02
N ILE A 301 0.84 22.52 1.72
CA ILE A 301 1.79 21.65 1.01
C ILE A 301 1.91 20.27 1.67
N GLU A 302 1.81 20.17 3.01
CA GLU A 302 1.89 18.91 3.76
C GLU A 302 0.71 17.97 3.47
N GLU A 303 -0.51 18.49 3.37
CA GLU A 303 -1.70 17.70 3.03
C GLU A 303 -1.66 17.19 1.58
N VAL A 304 -1.12 18.03 0.70
CA VAL A 304 -0.89 17.76 -0.71
C VAL A 304 0.19 16.67 -0.90
N THR A 305 1.26 16.68 -0.09
CA THR A 305 2.30 15.63 -0.09
C THR A 305 1.86 14.28 0.49
N ASN A 306 0.83 14.27 1.34
CA ASN A 306 0.32 13.06 2.00
C ASN A 306 -0.90 12.44 1.31
N ALA A 307 -1.47 13.11 0.32
CA ALA A 307 -2.46 12.52 -0.58
C ALA A 307 -1.86 11.34 -1.37
N HIS A 308 -2.70 10.41 -1.84
CA HIS A 308 -2.23 9.16 -2.48
C HIS A 308 -1.23 9.40 -3.63
N TRP A 309 -1.42 10.47 -4.41
CA TRP A 309 -0.53 10.82 -5.51
C TRP A 309 0.88 11.22 -5.03
N GLY A 310 1.01 11.92 -3.90
CA GLY A 310 2.30 12.25 -3.30
C GLY A 310 3.04 11.01 -2.80
N LYS A 311 2.29 10.04 -2.24
CA LYS A 311 2.83 8.72 -1.87
C LYS A 311 3.26 7.92 -3.12
N ALA A 312 2.51 7.98 -4.21
CA ALA A 312 2.85 7.33 -5.48
C ALA A 312 4.18 7.86 -6.05
N LEU A 313 4.31 9.19 -6.17
CA LEU A 313 5.53 9.81 -6.70
C LEU A 313 6.75 9.50 -5.83
N ARG A 314 6.59 9.49 -4.50
CA ARG A 314 7.67 9.10 -3.58
C ARG A 314 8.15 7.69 -3.85
N ILE A 315 7.23 6.75 -4.11
CA ILE A 315 7.56 5.37 -4.45
C ILE A 315 8.27 5.30 -5.82
N PHE A 316 7.83 6.07 -6.82
CA PHE A 316 8.47 6.13 -8.14
C PHE A 316 9.92 6.59 -8.03
N ASP A 317 10.15 7.72 -7.34
CA ASP A 317 11.50 8.24 -7.12
C ASP A 317 12.35 7.27 -6.27
N SER A 318 11.73 6.56 -5.32
CA SER A 318 12.43 5.56 -4.50
C SER A 318 12.87 4.34 -5.28
N LYS A 319 12.05 3.84 -6.23
CA LYS A 319 12.43 2.71 -7.09
C LYS A 319 13.60 3.06 -7.98
N ASP A 320 13.54 4.22 -8.63
CA ASP A 320 14.62 4.69 -9.50
C ASP A 320 15.95 4.87 -8.73
N GLY A 321 15.88 5.39 -7.51
CA GLY A 321 17.05 5.50 -6.62
C GLY A 321 17.59 4.14 -6.17
N TRP A 322 16.70 3.20 -5.84
CA TRP A 322 17.05 1.84 -5.42
C TRP A 322 17.77 1.08 -6.54
N ASP A 323 17.26 1.11 -7.76
CA ASP A 323 17.81 0.34 -8.90
C ASP A 323 19.19 0.83 -9.33
N ARG A 324 19.41 2.15 -9.30
CA ARG A 324 20.71 2.73 -9.65
C ARG A 324 21.78 2.45 -8.60
N ARG A 325 21.44 1.81 -7.47
CA ARG A 325 22.27 1.75 -6.25
C ARG A 325 22.85 3.12 -5.93
N ALA A 326 22.09 4.17 -6.22
CA ALA A 326 22.50 5.52 -5.92
C ALA A 326 22.65 5.61 -4.40
N PRO A 327 23.68 6.31 -3.87
CA PRO A 327 23.72 6.61 -2.45
C PRO A 327 22.36 7.22 -2.11
N ALA A 328 21.65 6.54 -1.22
CA ALA A 328 20.22 6.67 -1.05
C ALA A 328 19.80 8.16 -1.12
N PHE A 329 19.05 8.52 -2.17
CA PHE A 329 18.31 9.77 -2.31
C PHE A 329 19.13 11.07 -2.41
N SER A 330 19.67 11.37 -3.59
CA SER A 330 20.08 12.75 -3.96
C SER A 330 18.89 13.67 -4.29
N THR A 331 17.65 13.30 -3.96
CA THR A 331 16.49 14.17 -4.18
C THR A 331 16.51 15.30 -3.16
N ARG A 332 17.22 16.39 -3.47
CA ARG A 332 16.90 17.74 -2.98
C ARG A 332 16.71 17.89 -1.45
N SER A 333 17.25 17.00 -0.61
CA SER A 333 17.21 17.14 0.87
C SER A 333 17.99 18.36 1.36
N HIS A 334 18.78 19.00 0.50
CA HIS A 334 19.37 20.30 0.75
C HIS A 334 18.31 21.41 1.01
N ARG A 335 17.04 21.20 0.66
CA ARG A 335 15.96 22.16 1.03
C ARG A 335 15.31 21.88 2.38
N THR A 336 15.42 20.68 2.96
CA THR A 336 14.80 20.36 4.25
C THR A 336 15.75 20.48 5.43
N GLY A 337 17.07 20.53 5.21
CA GLY A 337 18.05 20.70 6.29
C GLY A 337 18.04 19.57 7.33
N SER A 338 17.43 18.42 7.01
CA SER A 338 17.29 17.30 7.93
C SER A 338 18.61 16.56 8.07
N ILE A 339 19.01 16.36 9.33
CA ILE A 339 20.25 15.71 9.73
C ILE A 339 20.27 14.22 9.33
N LEU A 340 19.09 13.60 9.20
CA LEU A 340 18.90 12.16 9.00
C LEU A 340 18.91 11.70 7.53
N GLY A 341 19.14 12.62 6.59
CA GLY A 341 19.18 12.33 5.15
C GLY A 341 20.55 11.99 4.58
N TYR A 342 21.60 11.94 5.40
CA TYR A 342 22.98 11.76 4.95
C TYR A 342 23.41 10.29 4.99
N ARG A 343 23.95 9.76 3.87
CA ARG A 343 24.61 8.43 3.80
C ARG A 343 26.08 8.61 3.40
N SER A 344 26.98 7.87 4.05
CA SER A 344 28.40 7.82 3.67
C SER A 344 28.55 7.08 2.33
N PRO A 345 29.39 7.57 1.37
CA PRO A 345 29.66 6.90 0.10
C PRO A 345 30.25 5.49 0.23
N ASP A 346 30.89 5.18 1.37
CA ASP A 346 31.63 3.93 1.62
C ASP A 346 30.76 2.79 2.19
N ASP A 347 29.45 3.01 2.34
CA ASP A 347 28.55 2.05 2.96
C ASP A 347 28.08 1.02 1.90
N ASP A 348 28.96 0.06 1.58
CA ASP A 348 28.78 -1.12 0.69
C ASP A 348 27.63 -2.08 1.13
N ASN A 349 26.81 -1.64 2.08
CA ASN A 349 25.70 -2.40 2.61
C ASN A 349 24.56 -2.49 1.57
N ASP A 350 24.22 -3.71 1.17
CA ASP A 350 23.19 -4.12 0.20
C ASP A 350 21.74 -3.71 0.57
N GLY A 351 21.54 -2.79 1.53
CA GLY A 351 20.21 -2.34 1.94
C GLY A 351 20.18 -0.94 2.57
N MET A 352 18.98 -0.51 2.97
CA MET A 352 18.69 0.79 3.57
C MET A 352 18.77 0.72 5.10
N PRO A 353 19.33 1.72 5.78
CA PRO A 353 19.20 1.85 7.23
C PRO A 353 17.74 1.94 7.68
N LEU A 354 17.40 1.36 8.83
CA LEU A 354 16.05 1.37 9.39
C LEU A 354 15.51 2.78 9.59
N HIS A 355 16.32 3.70 10.12
CA HIS A 355 15.87 5.07 10.35
C HIS A 355 15.45 5.76 9.04
N GLN A 356 16.20 5.55 7.97
CA GLN A 356 15.90 6.10 6.64
C GLN A 356 14.63 5.46 6.05
N ALA A 357 14.45 4.15 6.19
CA ALA A 357 13.24 3.46 5.74
C ALA A 357 11.99 4.00 6.45
N ILE A 358 12.09 4.27 7.76
CA ILE A 358 11.00 4.85 8.54
C ILE A 358 10.72 6.31 8.12
N ILE A 359 11.73 7.11 7.82
CA ILE A 359 11.55 8.49 7.36
C ILE A 359 10.78 8.55 6.05
N LEU A 360 11.15 7.69 5.10
CA LEU A 360 10.57 7.70 3.76
C LEU A 360 9.17 7.09 3.72
N PHE A 361 8.98 5.99 4.45
CA PHE A 361 7.82 5.12 4.32
C PHE A 361 6.98 4.96 5.59
N GLY A 362 7.38 5.54 6.72
CA GLY A 362 6.67 5.39 7.99
C GLY A 362 5.26 5.97 7.98
N GLN A 363 4.92 6.88 7.06
CA GLN A 363 3.59 7.47 6.91
C GLN A 363 2.62 6.63 6.05
N GLN A 364 3.06 5.46 5.57
CA GLN A 364 2.27 4.59 4.73
C GLN A 364 1.36 3.73 5.61
N ASP A 365 0.18 3.43 5.12
CA ASP A 365 -0.90 2.80 5.85
C ASP A 365 -0.62 1.30 5.99
N CYS A 366 -0.89 0.78 7.18
CA CYS A 366 -0.86 -0.65 7.46
C CYS A 366 -2.02 -1.02 8.39
N HIS A 367 -2.41 -2.30 8.39
CA HIS A 367 -3.54 -2.76 9.20
C HIS A 367 -3.09 -3.19 10.61
N ASP A 368 -2.07 -4.06 10.70
CA ASP A 368 -1.42 -4.34 11.98
C ASP A 368 -0.34 -3.27 12.21
N PRO A 369 -0.32 -2.58 13.36
CA PRO A 369 0.75 -1.63 13.68
C PRO A 369 2.17 -2.23 13.55
N LYS A 370 2.37 -3.52 13.86
CA LYS A 370 3.68 -4.19 13.72
C LYS A 370 4.23 -4.13 12.29
N ASP A 371 3.34 -4.05 11.30
CA ASP A 371 3.72 -3.97 9.88
C ASP A 371 4.48 -2.70 9.54
N LYS A 372 4.37 -1.63 10.35
CA LYS A 372 5.22 -0.42 10.24
C LYS A 372 6.71 -0.74 10.20
N LEU A 373 7.10 -1.89 10.73
CA LEU A 373 8.46 -2.40 10.70
C LEU A 373 8.56 -3.63 9.81
N TYR A 374 7.67 -4.62 9.98
CA TYR A 374 7.79 -5.89 9.28
C TYR A 374 7.73 -5.77 7.75
N ALA A 375 6.97 -4.81 7.22
CA ALA A 375 6.90 -4.54 5.79
C ALA A 375 8.18 -3.90 5.21
N LEU A 376 9.08 -3.39 6.07
CA LEU A 376 10.33 -2.74 5.66
C LEU A 376 11.57 -3.62 5.87
N ILE A 377 11.46 -4.72 6.62
CA ILE A 377 12.61 -5.60 6.96
C ILE A 377 13.34 -6.09 5.70
N GLY A 378 12.60 -6.38 4.63
CA GLY A 378 13.15 -6.83 3.35
C GLY A 378 14.12 -5.85 2.69
N LEU A 379 14.06 -4.58 3.06
CA LEU A 379 14.88 -3.50 2.50
C LEU A 379 16.11 -3.20 3.35
N LEU A 380 16.22 -3.77 4.55
CA LEU A 380 17.23 -3.37 5.52
C LEU A 380 18.59 -4.02 5.26
N GLY A 381 19.66 -3.22 5.36
CA GLY A 381 21.04 -3.72 5.29
C GLY A 381 21.45 -4.50 6.55
N ALA A 382 22.55 -5.25 6.45
CA ALA A 382 23.14 -5.91 7.62
C ALA A 382 23.80 -4.87 8.57
N PRO A 383 23.85 -5.08 9.89
CA PRO A 383 23.32 -6.21 10.67
C PRO A 383 21.83 -6.08 11.05
N TYR A 384 21.10 -5.13 10.47
CA TYR A 384 19.79 -4.68 10.95
C TYR A 384 18.61 -5.45 10.34
N ASN A 385 18.87 -6.28 9.33
CA ASN A 385 17.97 -7.34 8.86
C ASN A 385 17.61 -8.42 9.92
N ARG A 386 18.16 -8.33 11.15
CA ARG A 386 17.92 -9.28 12.27
C ARG A 386 16.63 -9.04 13.05
N LEU A 387 15.79 -8.08 12.66
CA LEU A 387 14.45 -7.95 13.25
C LEU A 387 13.67 -9.25 13.04
N SER A 388 13.48 -10.02 14.11
CA SER A 388 12.74 -11.28 14.04
C SER A 388 11.25 -11.01 13.95
N VAL A 389 10.65 -11.32 12.81
CA VAL A 389 9.19 -11.27 12.62
C VAL A 389 8.52 -12.26 13.57
N ASP A 390 7.70 -11.74 14.47
CA ASP A 390 6.81 -12.53 15.31
C ASP A 390 5.56 -11.72 15.67
N TYR A 391 4.40 -12.11 15.14
CA TYR A 391 3.14 -11.44 15.43
C TYR A 391 2.61 -11.68 16.85
N ASN A 392 3.19 -12.63 17.61
CA ASN A 392 2.86 -12.86 19.03
C ASN A 392 3.60 -11.91 19.97
N THR A 393 4.68 -11.27 19.50
CA THR A 393 5.46 -10.36 20.33
C THR A 393 4.67 -9.06 20.60
N PRO A 394 4.60 -8.58 21.86
CA PRO A 394 3.92 -7.33 22.18
C PRO A 394 4.50 -6.13 21.41
N LEU A 395 3.63 -5.27 20.86
CA LEU A 395 3.98 -4.14 20.01
C LEU A 395 5.08 -3.25 20.61
N ARG A 396 4.95 -2.89 21.89
CA ARG A 396 5.91 -2.06 22.64
C ARG A 396 7.35 -2.61 22.59
N LYS A 397 7.51 -3.94 22.61
CA LYS A 397 8.84 -4.58 22.58
C LYS A 397 9.49 -4.43 21.21
N ILE A 398 8.70 -4.57 20.15
CA ILE A 398 9.15 -4.44 18.76
C ILE A 398 9.58 -2.99 18.49
N TYR A 399 8.76 -2.01 18.88
CA TYR A 399 9.08 -0.60 18.66
C TYR A 399 10.27 -0.11 19.49
N LYS A 400 10.42 -0.60 20.74
CA LYS A 400 11.61 -0.31 21.55
C LYS A 400 12.88 -0.85 20.89
N LEU A 401 12.83 -2.03 20.29
CA LEU A 401 13.95 -2.61 19.56
C LEU A 401 14.28 -1.80 18.30
N ALA A 402 13.26 -1.43 17.50
CA ALA A 402 13.45 -0.63 16.30
C ALA A 402 14.04 0.76 16.58
N LEU A 403 13.58 1.44 17.65
CA LEU A 403 14.20 2.68 18.07
C LEU A 403 15.67 2.48 18.46
N LYS A 404 15.98 1.44 19.25
CA LYS A 404 17.37 1.15 19.65
C LYS A 404 18.24 0.96 18.40
N ILE A 405 17.79 0.13 17.46
CA ILE A 405 18.48 -0.13 16.20
C ILE A 405 18.71 1.18 15.42
N GLY A 406 17.66 1.97 15.18
CA GLY A 406 17.79 3.21 14.41
C GLY A 406 18.66 4.27 15.09
N LEU A 407 18.64 4.37 16.43
CA LEU A 407 19.55 5.26 17.16
C LEU A 407 21.00 4.80 17.06
N ASP A 408 21.24 3.49 17.13
CA ASP A 408 22.57 2.90 16.99
C ASP A 408 23.11 3.12 15.55
N GLU A 409 22.24 2.97 14.52
CA GLU A 409 22.56 3.27 13.12
C GLU A 409 22.97 4.72 12.92
N ILE A 410 22.14 5.65 13.40
CA ILE A 410 22.41 7.08 13.32
C ILE A 410 23.75 7.34 14.01
N GLU A 411 23.92 6.93 15.26
CA GLU A 411 25.18 7.17 15.98
C GLU A 411 26.43 6.63 15.26
N GLN A 412 26.35 5.45 14.64
CA GLN A 412 27.46 4.89 13.85
C GLN A 412 27.78 5.74 12.62
N GLN A 413 26.76 6.08 11.82
CA GLN A 413 26.94 6.92 10.64
C GLN A 413 27.54 8.27 11.00
N LEU A 414 27.08 8.87 12.09
CA LEU A 414 27.53 10.20 12.51
C LEU A 414 28.93 10.23 13.07
N ARG A 415 29.32 9.20 13.83
CA ARG A 415 30.70 9.06 14.32
C ARG A 415 31.70 8.92 13.17
N ALA A 416 31.29 8.36 12.04
CA ALA A 416 32.13 8.26 10.86
C ALA A 416 32.35 9.63 10.17
N ILE A 417 31.42 10.57 10.32
CA ILE A 417 31.42 11.86 9.59
C ILE A 417 31.95 13.00 10.47
N HIS A 418 31.58 13.05 11.75
CA HIS A 418 31.88 14.16 12.65
C HIS A 418 32.20 13.70 14.09
N GLY A 419 33.27 14.25 14.66
CA GLY A 419 33.69 14.00 16.05
C GLY A 419 32.94 14.80 17.13
N ASP A 420 31.91 15.58 16.77
CA ASP A 420 31.22 16.50 17.67
C ASP A 420 29.97 15.89 18.32
N ARG A 421 29.88 15.99 19.65
CA ARG A 421 28.83 15.37 20.50
C ARG A 421 27.51 16.12 20.47
N GLN A 422 27.48 17.42 20.15
CA GLN A 422 26.24 18.20 20.15
C GLN A 422 25.31 17.77 19.02
N TRP A 423 25.87 17.55 17.84
CA TRP A 423 25.12 17.19 16.65
C TRP A 423 24.45 15.81 16.75
N VAL A 424 25.13 14.84 17.36
CA VAL A 424 24.54 13.51 17.65
C VAL A 424 23.31 13.63 18.56
N ARG A 425 23.28 14.60 19.48
CA ARG A 425 22.11 14.82 20.35
C ARG A 425 20.92 15.35 19.56
N ASP A 426 21.16 16.28 18.64
CA ASP A 426 20.11 16.90 17.82
C ASP A 426 19.53 15.87 16.83
N ALA A 427 20.37 15.06 16.19
CA ALA A 427 19.95 13.94 15.33
C ALA A 427 19.05 12.93 16.08
N ARG A 428 19.43 12.59 17.32
CA ARG A 428 18.64 11.69 18.18
C ARG A 428 17.30 12.31 18.56
N ALA A 429 17.25 13.61 18.81
CA ALA A 429 16.00 14.31 19.11
C ALA A 429 15.06 14.31 17.90
N GLU A 430 15.58 14.62 16.71
CA GLU A 430 14.83 14.60 15.45
C GLU A 430 14.27 13.20 15.15
N TYR A 431 15.08 12.15 15.28
CA TYR A 431 14.62 10.78 15.01
C TYR A 431 13.53 10.33 15.99
N ARG A 432 13.65 10.71 17.27
CA ARG A 432 12.60 10.43 18.28
C ARG A 432 11.28 11.11 17.92
N GLU A 433 11.34 12.36 17.49
CA GLU A 433 10.15 13.09 17.06
C GLU A 433 9.49 12.41 15.85
N GLN A 434 10.28 12.03 14.85
CA GLN A 434 9.75 11.34 13.67
C GLN A 434 9.11 9.99 14.01
N LEU A 435 9.73 9.19 14.87
CA LEU A 435 9.15 7.92 15.33
C LEU A 435 7.84 8.14 16.10
N SER A 436 7.75 9.22 16.89
CA SER A 436 6.51 9.55 17.60
C SER A 436 5.37 9.86 16.63
N ARG A 437 5.67 10.50 15.48
CA ARG A 437 4.70 10.76 14.40
C ARG A 437 4.30 9.49 13.64
N VAL A 438 5.21 8.53 13.47
CA VAL A 438 4.97 7.28 12.72
C VAL A 438 4.16 6.27 13.53
N PHE A 439 4.37 6.22 14.83
CA PHE A 439 3.80 5.17 15.69
C PHE A 439 2.60 5.60 16.53
N ASP A 440 2.22 6.88 16.48
CA ASP A 440 1.02 7.48 17.08
C ASP A 440 0.68 6.91 18.48
N ASP A 441 1.70 6.84 19.34
CA ASP A 441 1.55 6.29 20.69
C ASP A 441 2.09 7.29 21.71
N ALA A 442 1.16 7.92 22.42
CA ALA A 442 1.42 8.76 23.59
C ALA A 442 2.19 8.01 24.71
N LYS A 443 2.33 6.67 24.63
CA LYS A 443 3.15 5.86 25.53
C LYS A 443 4.59 5.68 25.06
N ILE A 444 4.92 5.91 23.78
CA ILE A 444 6.31 5.89 23.30
C ILE A 444 7.08 7.07 23.92
N THR A 445 6.47 8.25 23.99
CA THR A 445 7.04 9.42 24.70
C THR A 445 7.22 9.17 26.20
N GLN A 446 6.43 8.27 26.80
CA GLN A 446 6.51 7.88 28.22
C GLN A 446 7.45 6.70 28.51
N LEU A 447 8.03 6.05 27.49
CA LEU A 447 9.03 5.01 27.71
C LEU A 447 10.20 5.62 28.49
N ARG A 448 10.42 5.19 29.74
CA ARG A 448 11.68 5.49 30.44
C ARG A 448 12.80 4.79 29.69
N TRP A 449 13.53 5.59 28.92
CA TRP A 449 14.63 5.15 28.09
C TRP A 449 15.84 4.85 28.98
N PRO A 450 16.42 3.65 28.90
CA PRO A 450 17.68 3.39 29.58
C PRO A 450 18.76 4.24 28.88
N PHE A 451 19.31 5.18 29.64
CA PHE A 451 20.60 5.79 29.38
C PHE A 451 21.68 4.92 30.00
#